data_AF-A0A9E3EI43-F1
#
_entry.id   AF-A0A9E3EI43-F1
#
_cell.length_a   1.000
_cell.length_b   1.000
_cell.length_c   1.000
_cell.angle_alpha   90.00
_cell.angle_beta   90.00
_cell.angle_gamma   90.00
#
_symmetry.space_group_name_H-M   'P 1'
#
loop_
_entity.id
_entity.type
_entity.pdbx_description
1 polymer ?
#
loop_
_entity_poly.entity_id
_entity_poly.type
_entity_poly.pdbx_seq_one_letter_code
_entity_poly.pdbx_strand_id
1 'polypeptide(L)'
;AAHAGSPVTIPANMLPQGGHFVSGTGSIGTQGLTETITQTSQRGIIDFSRIYNGTTSSSGTPTFGTLFGGDTASFSQAFLSKDVLGSGKSTLRASGSVTITPASLIVNAVSDSRIYNGTTSSAGAPTFGTLFGTDSASFSQAFLSKDVLGTGKSTLRASGSVNDGNGGQDYAITFMDAAGTITPASLIVNAVGDSRIYNGSTSSAGTPSFGTLFGTDTASFSQAFLSKDVLGTGKSTLRASGSVNDGNGGKDYAITFVDAAGTITPATLTISAVSDTKIFDGTTGSTALAQVTGLKGDDSVTGLAERFDSINAGHRSLSFGPLTVNDGNGGANYILSILNPTASGAITPASLTITANNATAVQGGPQPAFSASFSGFPAGLGSGTLTGTITFTVTAVPGMPGSFEVLPGGLSSANFTIAFVPGTLLLTGGNNQPVDTPMNASNPASSSAAPTTMTGGEISTTGSDKTLDFSLPPVLFSLNYYEFIRTNGLLFLDPSGTIRTSSETGGSGADTGNLRIPSLDEEGKHMGTLIGFNSTFIEICRARAALCR
;
A
#
# COMPACT_ATOMS: atom_id res chain seq x y z
N ALA A 1 19.03 -92.56 -37.30
CA ALA A 1 18.77 -91.45 -36.37
C ALA A 1 18.15 -90.31 -37.16
N ALA A 2 16.89 -89.98 -36.88
CA ALA A 2 16.20 -88.86 -37.49
C ALA A 2 16.73 -87.54 -36.92
N HIS A 3 16.94 -86.54 -37.79
CA HIS A 3 16.92 -85.15 -37.41
C HIS A 3 15.93 -84.42 -38.31
N ALA A 4 15.10 -83.62 -37.64
CA ALA A 4 13.92 -82.93 -38.15
C ALA A 4 14.24 -82.02 -39.35
N GLY A 5 13.39 -82.08 -40.39
CA GLY A 5 13.46 -81.23 -41.57
C GLY A 5 12.31 -80.21 -41.58
N SER A 6 12.69 -78.96 -41.80
CA SER A 6 11.96 -77.69 -41.65
C SER A 6 10.66 -77.52 -42.45
N PRO A 7 9.73 -76.65 -42.00
CA PRO A 7 8.54 -76.26 -42.78
C PRO A 7 8.91 -75.36 -43.97
N VAL A 8 8.27 -75.58 -45.12
CA VAL A 8 8.35 -74.73 -46.33
C VAL A 8 7.29 -73.63 -46.23
N THR A 9 7.69 -72.37 -46.43
CA THR A 9 6.80 -71.19 -46.47
C THR A 9 6.51 -70.78 -47.92
N ILE A 10 5.24 -70.58 -48.31
CA ILE A 10 4.84 -70.08 -49.64
C ILE A 10 4.02 -68.77 -49.47
N PRO A 11 4.31 -67.69 -50.23
CA PRO A 11 3.62 -66.40 -50.11
C PRO A 11 2.24 -66.35 -50.80
N ALA A 12 1.33 -65.55 -50.23
CA ALA A 12 -0.11 -65.53 -50.46
C ALA A 12 -0.55 -64.57 -51.58
N ASN A 13 -0.18 -64.82 -52.84
CA ASN A 13 -0.57 -63.92 -53.93
C ASN A 13 -0.79 -64.69 -55.24
N MET A 14 -2.02 -65.21 -55.50
CA MET A 14 -2.73 -65.28 -56.80
C MET A 14 -3.88 -66.32 -56.86
N LEU A 15 -5.12 -65.83 -57.09
CA LEU A 15 -6.27 -66.42 -57.84
C LEU A 15 -7.07 -67.62 -57.25
N PRO A 16 -8.27 -67.95 -57.78
CA PRO A 16 -9.56 -67.26 -57.79
C PRO A 16 -10.65 -68.02 -56.96
N GLN A 17 -11.88 -67.49 -56.88
CA GLN A 17 -13.03 -68.19 -56.26
C GLN A 17 -13.29 -69.54 -56.97
N GLY A 18 -13.38 -70.62 -56.19
CA GLY A 18 -13.90 -71.93 -56.65
C GLY A 18 -12.87 -72.98 -57.08
N GLY A 19 -11.63 -72.97 -56.58
CA GLY A 19 -10.62 -73.99 -56.90
C GLY A 19 -10.77 -75.30 -56.11
N HIS A 20 -11.09 -76.40 -56.82
CA HIS A 20 -11.06 -77.78 -56.32
C HIS A 20 -9.72 -78.48 -56.62
N PHE A 21 -9.33 -79.37 -55.69
CA PHE A 21 -8.28 -80.42 -55.72
C PHE A 21 -6.79 -80.04 -55.84
N VAL A 22 -6.00 -80.53 -54.86
CA VAL A 22 -4.60 -80.92 -55.06
C VAL A 22 -4.48 -82.38 -54.63
N SER A 23 -4.29 -83.30 -55.59
CA SER A 23 -3.92 -84.69 -55.31
C SER A 23 -2.39 -84.81 -55.28
N GLY A 24 -1.83 -85.26 -54.16
CA GLY A 24 -0.43 -85.71 -54.09
C GLY A 24 -0.38 -87.23 -54.01
N THR A 25 0.48 -87.86 -54.80
CA THR A 25 0.76 -89.31 -54.70
C THR A 25 2.07 -89.53 -53.95
N GLY A 26 2.01 -90.23 -52.82
CA GLY A 26 3.17 -90.66 -52.03
C GLY A 26 3.29 -92.19 -51.97
N SER A 27 4.53 -92.70 -51.98
CA SER A 27 4.83 -94.13 -51.82
C SER A 27 5.41 -94.39 -50.42
N ILE A 28 4.77 -95.31 -49.67
CA ILE A 28 5.23 -95.69 -48.31
C ILE A 28 6.40 -96.68 -48.42
N GLY A 29 7.61 -96.21 -48.11
CA GLY A 29 8.74 -97.06 -47.76
C GLY A 29 8.53 -97.70 -46.38
N THR A 30 8.99 -98.94 -46.19
CA THR A 30 8.67 -99.85 -45.08
C THR A 30 9.17 -99.47 -43.67
N GLN A 31 9.46 -98.21 -43.38
CA GLN A 31 9.66 -97.73 -42.00
C GLN A 31 9.18 -96.29 -41.87
N GLY A 32 8.47 -96.02 -40.78
CA GLY A 32 7.64 -94.82 -40.54
C GLY A 32 8.16 -93.52 -41.14
N LEU A 33 7.34 -92.93 -42.02
CA LEU A 33 7.47 -91.57 -42.50
C LEU A 33 6.18 -90.82 -42.18
N THR A 34 6.31 -89.67 -41.53
CA THR A 34 5.26 -88.66 -41.42
C THR A 34 5.24 -87.89 -42.73
N GLU A 35 4.23 -88.08 -43.58
CA GLU A 35 4.02 -87.22 -44.74
C GLU A 35 3.40 -85.89 -44.30
N THR A 36 4.04 -84.79 -44.67
CA THR A 36 3.49 -83.44 -44.45
C THR A 36 2.75 -83.02 -45.72
N ILE A 37 1.43 -82.89 -45.65
CA ILE A 37 0.60 -82.33 -46.72
C ILE A 37 0.42 -80.84 -46.42
N THR A 38 0.94 -79.97 -47.29
CA THR A 38 0.76 -78.51 -47.18
C THR A 38 -0.43 -78.08 -48.05
N GLN A 39 -1.50 -77.56 -47.42
CA GLN A 39 -2.66 -77.01 -48.12
C GLN A 39 -2.47 -75.49 -48.33
N THR A 40 -2.77 -75.00 -49.53
CA THR A 40 -2.63 -73.57 -49.92
C THR A 40 -3.96 -72.83 -50.05
N SER A 41 -5.10 -73.42 -49.67
CA SER A 41 -6.43 -72.79 -49.73
C SER A 41 -7.20 -72.89 -48.41
N GLN A 42 -7.81 -71.80 -47.95
CA GLN A 42 -8.46 -71.67 -46.63
C GLN A 42 -9.77 -72.46 -46.42
N ARG A 43 -10.37 -73.03 -47.47
CA ARG A 43 -11.50 -73.97 -47.33
C ARG A 43 -11.35 -75.09 -48.34
N GLY A 44 -10.94 -76.27 -47.89
CA GLY A 44 -10.87 -77.46 -48.71
C GLY A 44 -11.26 -78.71 -47.92
N ILE A 45 -12.11 -79.55 -48.52
CA ILE A 45 -12.25 -80.95 -48.12
C ILE A 45 -10.93 -81.63 -48.47
N ILE A 46 -10.27 -82.23 -47.48
CA ILE A 46 -9.05 -83.00 -47.68
C ILE A 46 -9.45 -84.42 -48.10
N ASP A 47 -9.42 -84.67 -49.40
CA ASP A 47 -9.73 -85.99 -49.95
C ASP A 47 -8.45 -86.82 -50.08
N PHE A 48 -8.31 -87.88 -49.29
CA PHE A 48 -7.23 -88.84 -49.46
C PHE A 48 -7.57 -89.77 -50.62
N SER A 49 -7.06 -89.47 -51.82
CA SER A 49 -7.21 -90.39 -52.94
C SER A 49 -6.44 -91.69 -52.67
N ARG A 50 -7.19 -92.78 -52.43
CA ARG A 50 -6.80 -94.20 -52.42
C ARG A 50 -5.29 -94.49 -52.41
N ILE A 51 -4.76 -94.93 -51.26
CA ILE A 51 -3.44 -95.59 -51.22
C ILE A 51 -3.63 -97.01 -51.77
N TYR A 52 -3.20 -97.26 -53.01
CA TYR A 52 -3.25 -98.57 -53.63
C TYR A 52 -1.87 -99.24 -53.53
N ASN A 53 -1.71 -100.22 -52.63
CA ASN A 53 -0.55 -101.11 -52.60
C ASN A 53 -0.98 -102.57 -52.86
N GLY A 54 -1.55 -102.81 -54.04
CA GLY A 54 -1.58 -104.11 -54.70
C GLY A 54 -2.47 -105.23 -54.13
N THR A 55 -2.91 -105.22 -52.86
CA THR A 55 -3.72 -106.35 -52.33
C THR A 55 -4.79 -106.03 -51.27
N THR A 56 -4.96 -104.78 -50.81
CA THR A 56 -6.10 -104.41 -49.97
C THR A 56 -6.70 -103.07 -50.38
N SER A 57 -8.04 -103.00 -50.38
CA SER A 57 -8.81 -101.77 -50.58
C SER A 57 -9.61 -101.48 -49.31
N SER A 58 -9.30 -100.38 -48.64
CA SER A 58 -10.25 -99.75 -47.71
C SER A 58 -10.51 -98.34 -48.20
N SER A 59 -11.77 -98.07 -48.55
CA SER A 59 -12.28 -96.74 -48.84
C SER A 59 -12.91 -96.17 -47.58
N GLY A 60 -12.25 -95.19 -46.98
CA GLY A 60 -12.87 -94.23 -46.09
C GLY A 60 -12.36 -92.86 -46.51
N THR A 61 -13.26 -91.97 -46.89
CA THR A 61 -12.93 -90.55 -47.05
C THR A 61 -13.24 -89.92 -45.70
N PRO A 62 -12.25 -89.44 -44.92
CA PRO A 62 -12.55 -88.64 -43.75
C PRO A 62 -13.18 -87.34 -44.25
N THR A 63 -14.51 -87.22 -44.12
CA THR A 63 -15.20 -85.95 -44.34
C THR A 63 -15.03 -85.11 -43.10
N PHE A 64 -14.19 -84.09 -43.19
CA PHE A 64 -14.20 -82.99 -42.24
C PHE A 64 -15.36 -82.06 -42.58
N GLY A 65 -15.98 -81.45 -41.57
CA GLY A 65 -16.93 -80.35 -41.78
C GLY A 65 -16.24 -79.13 -42.41
N THR A 66 -16.92 -77.99 -42.44
CA THR A 66 -16.23 -76.71 -42.69
C THR A 66 -15.15 -76.53 -41.63
N LEU A 67 -13.89 -76.46 -42.07
CA LEU A 67 -12.74 -76.23 -41.21
C LEU A 67 -12.40 -74.75 -41.19
N PHE A 68 -12.06 -74.25 -40.01
CA PHE A 68 -11.90 -72.84 -39.67
C PHE A 68 -10.47 -72.53 -39.21
N GLY A 69 -10.08 -71.26 -39.12
CA GLY A 69 -8.73 -70.88 -38.67
C GLY A 69 -8.47 -71.30 -37.23
N GLY A 70 -7.30 -71.89 -36.96
CA GLY A 70 -6.96 -72.43 -35.64
C GLY A 70 -7.45 -73.86 -35.40
N ASP A 71 -8.28 -74.42 -36.28
CA ASP A 71 -8.72 -75.80 -36.18
C ASP A 71 -7.55 -76.78 -36.42
N THR A 72 -7.53 -77.85 -35.64
CA THR A 72 -6.69 -79.02 -35.90
C THR A 72 -7.59 -80.21 -36.23
N ALA A 73 -7.71 -80.50 -37.51
CA ALA A 73 -8.47 -81.62 -38.02
C ALA A 73 -7.61 -82.89 -37.96
N SER A 74 -7.94 -83.83 -37.08
CA SER A 74 -7.24 -85.11 -36.97
C SER A 74 -8.01 -86.21 -37.68
N PHE A 75 -7.34 -87.00 -38.53
CA PHE A 75 -7.89 -88.23 -39.09
C PHE A 75 -7.10 -89.44 -38.60
N SER A 76 -7.80 -90.55 -38.46
CA SER A 76 -7.21 -91.85 -38.17
C SER A 76 -7.90 -92.88 -39.05
N GLN A 77 -7.14 -93.51 -39.94
CA GLN A 77 -7.64 -94.59 -40.79
C GLN A 77 -6.82 -95.86 -40.53
N ALA A 78 -7.51 -96.98 -40.31
CA ALA A 78 -6.91 -98.28 -40.10
C ALA A 78 -6.97 -99.11 -41.39
N PHE A 79 -5.81 -99.46 -41.92
CA PHE A 79 -5.66 -100.41 -43.02
C PHE A 79 -5.42 -101.81 -42.44
N LEU A 80 -6.17 -102.80 -42.92
CA LEU A 80 -5.80 -104.20 -42.70
C LEU A 80 -4.85 -104.62 -43.82
N SER A 81 -3.65 -105.07 -43.49
CA SER A 81 -2.80 -105.80 -44.44
C SER A 81 -2.94 -107.30 -44.21
N LYS A 82 -3.11 -108.08 -45.28
CA LYS A 82 -2.85 -109.50 -45.23
C LYS A 82 -1.33 -109.67 -45.27
N ASP A 83 -0.73 -110.20 -44.20
CA ASP A 83 0.72 -110.43 -44.12
C ASP A 83 1.22 -111.18 -45.36
N VAL A 84 2.38 -110.74 -45.90
CA VAL A 84 3.10 -111.48 -46.94
C VAL A 84 3.76 -112.76 -46.38
N LEU A 85 3.75 -113.00 -45.06
CA LEU A 85 4.38 -114.18 -44.43
C LEU A 85 3.63 -114.67 -43.16
N GLY A 86 2.42 -115.23 -43.28
CA GLY A 86 1.85 -116.17 -42.28
C GLY A 86 0.96 -115.63 -41.14
N SER A 87 -0.35 -115.91 -41.22
CA SER A 87 -1.39 -115.99 -40.16
C SER A 87 -1.55 -114.93 -39.05
N GLY A 88 -0.90 -113.76 -39.09
CA GLY A 88 -1.25 -112.60 -38.27
C GLY A 88 -1.95 -111.51 -39.09
N LYS A 89 -3.05 -110.92 -38.61
CA LYS A 89 -3.58 -109.67 -39.19
C LYS A 89 -2.83 -108.50 -38.55
N SER A 90 -1.95 -107.84 -39.29
CA SER A 90 -1.33 -106.58 -38.85
C SER A 90 -2.24 -105.40 -39.22
N THR A 91 -2.49 -104.51 -38.26
CA THR A 91 -3.23 -103.25 -38.51
C THR A 91 -2.23 -102.13 -38.72
N LEU A 92 -2.20 -101.54 -39.91
CA LEU A 92 -1.45 -100.32 -40.19
C LEU A 92 -2.37 -99.13 -39.95
N ARG A 93 -2.10 -98.33 -38.92
CA ARG A 93 -2.84 -97.07 -38.68
C ARG A 93 -2.06 -95.91 -39.31
N ALA A 94 -2.67 -95.22 -40.25
CA ALA A 94 -2.21 -93.90 -40.65
C ALA A 94 -3.05 -92.86 -39.91
N SER A 95 -2.40 -92.06 -39.09
CA SER A 95 -2.99 -90.90 -38.44
C SER A 95 -2.25 -89.65 -38.90
N GLY A 96 -2.99 -88.61 -39.25
CA GLY A 96 -2.44 -87.30 -39.56
C GLY A 96 -3.33 -86.20 -39.00
N SER A 97 -2.74 -85.03 -38.86
CA SER A 97 -3.46 -83.82 -38.47
C SER A 97 -3.21 -82.74 -39.52
N VAL A 98 -4.24 -81.98 -39.87
CA VAL A 98 -4.10 -80.75 -40.64
C VAL A 98 -4.48 -79.58 -39.75
N THR A 99 -3.56 -78.63 -39.65
CA THR A 99 -3.77 -77.37 -38.96
C THR A 99 -4.13 -76.32 -39.98
N ILE A 100 -5.30 -75.71 -39.83
CA ILE A 100 -5.70 -74.55 -40.63
C ILE A 100 -5.15 -73.31 -39.92
N THR A 101 -4.34 -72.51 -40.62
CA THR A 101 -3.83 -71.27 -40.04
C THR A 101 -4.83 -70.14 -40.25
N PRO A 102 -5.02 -69.24 -39.26
CA PRO A 102 -5.88 -68.08 -39.42
C PRO A 102 -5.45 -67.20 -40.61
N ALA A 103 -6.42 -66.65 -41.32
CA ALA A 103 -6.22 -65.66 -42.38
C ALA A 103 -5.62 -64.37 -41.81
N SER A 104 -4.60 -63.80 -42.45
CA SER A 104 -4.12 -62.47 -42.06
C SER A 104 -5.16 -61.40 -42.44
N LEU A 105 -5.60 -60.60 -41.47
CA LEU A 105 -6.47 -59.44 -41.71
C LEU A 105 -5.81 -58.18 -41.15
N ILE A 106 -5.52 -57.22 -42.02
CA ILE A 106 -5.03 -55.91 -41.60
C ILE A 106 -6.22 -54.96 -41.50
N VAL A 107 -6.36 -54.31 -40.34
CA VAL A 107 -7.35 -53.28 -40.08
C VAL A 107 -6.60 -51.97 -39.87
N ASN A 108 -6.77 -51.03 -40.81
CA ASN A 108 -6.13 -49.73 -40.76
C ASN A 108 -7.07 -48.72 -40.14
N ALA A 109 -6.65 -48.09 -39.04
CA ALA A 109 -7.27 -46.84 -38.63
C ALA A 109 -7.14 -45.81 -39.76
N VAL A 110 -8.09 -44.88 -39.82
CA VAL A 110 -8.05 -43.75 -40.74
C VAL A 110 -7.74 -42.47 -39.98
N SER A 111 -7.09 -41.52 -40.64
CA SER A 111 -6.84 -40.21 -40.06
C SER A 111 -8.15 -39.51 -39.74
N ASP A 112 -8.22 -38.90 -38.56
CA ASP A 112 -9.37 -38.12 -38.11
C ASP A 112 -8.89 -36.81 -37.46
N SER A 113 -9.73 -35.78 -37.51
CA SER A 113 -9.47 -34.50 -36.89
C SER A 113 -10.71 -33.94 -36.22
N ARG A 114 -10.56 -33.42 -35.00
CA ARG A 114 -11.67 -32.84 -34.24
C ARG A 114 -11.22 -31.72 -33.31
N ILE A 115 -12.19 -31.01 -32.75
CA ILE A 115 -11.99 -30.07 -31.66
C ILE A 115 -12.00 -30.83 -30.34
N TYR A 116 -11.18 -30.39 -29.39
CA TYR A 116 -11.16 -30.94 -28.04
C TYR A 116 -12.56 -30.92 -27.41
N ASN A 117 -12.95 -32.05 -26.81
CA ASN A 117 -14.24 -32.25 -26.16
C ASN A 117 -14.14 -33.14 -24.91
N GLY A 118 -12.92 -33.35 -24.39
CA GLY A 118 -12.66 -34.15 -23.19
C GLY A 118 -12.80 -35.68 -23.33
N THR A 119 -12.99 -36.23 -24.53
CA THR A 119 -13.14 -37.69 -24.75
C THR A 119 -12.05 -38.25 -25.66
N THR A 120 -11.98 -39.56 -25.89
CA THR A 120 -11.09 -40.19 -26.88
C THR A 120 -11.79 -40.56 -28.19
N SER A 121 -13.04 -40.13 -28.39
CA SER A 121 -13.86 -40.57 -29.52
C SER A 121 -13.33 -40.09 -30.88
N SER A 122 -13.42 -40.96 -31.89
CA SER A 122 -13.17 -40.66 -33.30
C SER A 122 -14.42 -40.98 -34.12
N ALA A 123 -14.66 -40.19 -35.16
CA ALA A 123 -15.72 -40.46 -36.15
C ALA A 123 -15.20 -41.24 -37.36
N GLY A 124 -13.89 -41.49 -37.44
CA GLY A 124 -13.28 -42.26 -38.51
C GLY A 124 -13.74 -43.72 -38.48
N ALA A 125 -13.96 -44.30 -39.65
CA ALA A 125 -14.28 -45.70 -39.82
C ALA A 125 -13.02 -46.46 -40.27
N PRO A 126 -12.54 -47.46 -39.51
CA PRO A 126 -11.40 -48.27 -39.93
C PRO A 126 -11.65 -48.96 -41.26
N THR A 127 -10.60 -49.10 -42.07
CA THR A 127 -10.64 -49.85 -43.32
C THR A 127 -9.99 -51.21 -43.14
N PHE A 128 -10.52 -52.23 -43.79
CA PHE A 128 -10.00 -53.60 -43.69
C PHE A 128 -10.16 -54.33 -45.01
N GLY A 129 -9.43 -55.44 -45.14
CA GLY A 129 -9.44 -56.29 -46.34
C GLY A 129 -10.74 -57.07 -46.52
N THR A 130 -10.76 -57.95 -47.51
CA THR A 130 -11.91 -58.82 -47.77
C THR A 130 -12.10 -59.83 -46.65
N LEU A 131 -13.34 -59.94 -46.17
CA LEU A 131 -13.79 -61.09 -45.37
C LEU A 131 -14.29 -62.19 -46.30
N PHE A 132 -14.31 -63.43 -45.81
CA PHE A 132 -14.67 -64.59 -46.60
C PHE A 132 -16.07 -65.12 -46.25
N GLY A 133 -16.83 -65.59 -47.24
CA GLY A 133 -18.13 -66.23 -46.99
C GLY A 133 -19.17 -65.30 -46.36
N THR A 134 -19.72 -65.71 -45.22
CA THR A 134 -20.77 -64.99 -44.48
C THR A 134 -20.23 -64.15 -43.32
N ASP A 135 -18.90 -64.04 -43.22
CA ASP A 135 -18.24 -63.36 -42.10
C ASP A 135 -18.58 -61.87 -42.10
N SER A 136 -18.67 -61.31 -40.91
CA SER A 136 -18.98 -59.88 -40.70
C SER A 136 -18.00 -59.28 -39.71
N ALA A 137 -17.71 -57.99 -39.82
CA ALA A 137 -16.82 -57.30 -38.90
C ALA A 137 -17.49 -56.10 -38.25
N SER A 138 -17.10 -55.83 -37.01
CA SER A 138 -17.47 -54.62 -36.28
C SER A 138 -16.19 -53.98 -35.75
N PHE A 139 -15.67 -53.03 -36.52
CA PHE A 139 -14.48 -52.26 -36.14
C PHE A 139 -14.83 -50.81 -35.84
N SER A 140 -14.13 -50.25 -34.86
CA SER A 140 -14.19 -48.84 -34.47
C SER A 140 -12.77 -48.32 -34.26
N GLN A 141 -12.60 -47.01 -34.12
CA GLN A 141 -11.33 -46.42 -33.72
C GLN A 141 -11.52 -45.32 -32.69
N ALA A 142 -10.48 -45.06 -31.92
CA ALA A 142 -10.42 -43.99 -30.95
C ALA A 142 -9.02 -43.36 -30.95
N PHE A 143 -8.94 -42.12 -30.48
CA PHE A 143 -7.66 -41.51 -30.14
C PHE A 143 -7.07 -42.18 -28.90
N LEU A 144 -5.75 -42.37 -28.86
CA LEU A 144 -5.08 -42.94 -27.69
C LEU A 144 -5.03 -41.98 -26.50
N SER A 145 -5.14 -40.67 -26.75
CA SER A 145 -5.30 -39.63 -25.73
C SER A 145 -6.43 -38.68 -26.11
N LYS A 146 -7.11 -38.10 -25.11
CA LYS A 146 -8.09 -37.03 -25.30
C LYS A 146 -7.44 -35.68 -25.65
N ASP A 147 -6.15 -35.53 -25.37
CA ASP A 147 -5.44 -34.27 -25.27
C ASP A 147 -4.99 -33.71 -26.62
N VAL A 148 -4.83 -32.38 -26.68
CA VAL A 148 -4.26 -31.68 -27.84
C VAL A 148 -2.73 -31.87 -27.86
N LEU A 149 -2.26 -32.64 -28.85
CA LEU A 149 -0.82 -32.89 -29.05
C LEU A 149 -0.20 -32.08 -30.20
N GLY A 150 -1.04 -31.37 -30.97
CA GLY A 150 -0.66 -30.62 -32.17
C GLY A 150 -1.00 -31.35 -33.47
N THR A 151 -0.90 -30.64 -34.59
CA THR A 151 -1.32 -31.12 -35.92
C THR A 151 -0.61 -32.41 -36.31
N GLY A 152 -1.40 -33.46 -36.60
CA GLY A 152 -0.93 -34.77 -37.03
C GLY A 152 -0.20 -35.59 -35.97
N LYS A 153 -0.19 -35.14 -34.70
CA LYS A 153 0.58 -35.78 -33.62
C LYS A 153 -0.23 -36.72 -32.74
N SER A 154 -1.56 -36.71 -32.85
CA SER A 154 -2.39 -37.67 -32.14
C SER A 154 -2.35 -39.02 -32.85
N THR A 155 -2.48 -40.11 -32.09
CA THR A 155 -2.54 -41.48 -32.64
C THR A 155 -3.94 -42.02 -32.52
N LEU A 156 -4.47 -42.56 -33.62
CA LEU A 156 -5.72 -43.32 -33.68
C LEU A 156 -5.41 -44.80 -33.77
N ARG A 157 -6.14 -45.58 -32.98
CA ARG A 157 -6.04 -47.04 -32.99
C ARG A 157 -7.40 -47.64 -33.30
N ALA A 158 -7.42 -48.52 -34.29
CA ALA A 158 -8.58 -49.34 -34.58
C ALA A 158 -8.69 -50.49 -33.56
N SER A 159 -9.91 -50.92 -33.27
CA SER A 159 -10.24 -52.06 -32.43
C SER A 159 -11.54 -52.70 -32.90
N GLY A 160 -11.79 -53.93 -32.49
CA GLY A 160 -12.99 -54.69 -32.82
C GLY A 160 -12.69 -56.14 -33.13
N SER A 161 -13.64 -56.84 -33.72
CA SER A 161 -13.52 -58.26 -34.04
C SER A 161 -14.24 -58.62 -35.33
N VAL A 162 -13.90 -59.79 -35.85
CA VAL A 162 -14.68 -60.46 -36.89
C VAL A 162 -15.60 -61.47 -36.22
N ASN A 163 -16.86 -61.48 -36.65
CA ASN A 163 -17.81 -62.55 -36.38
C ASN A 163 -17.80 -63.51 -37.58
N ASP A 164 -17.06 -64.59 -37.41
CA ASP A 164 -16.75 -65.65 -38.40
C ASP A 164 -17.48 -66.97 -38.09
N GLY A 165 -18.26 -67.03 -37.03
CA GLY A 165 -18.90 -68.26 -36.56
C GLY A 165 -17.96 -69.22 -35.83
N ASN A 166 -16.66 -68.89 -35.69
CA ASN A 166 -15.64 -69.66 -34.98
C ASN A 166 -14.98 -68.86 -33.83
N GLY A 167 -15.72 -67.91 -33.24
CA GLY A 167 -15.25 -67.13 -32.09
C GLY A 167 -14.09 -66.18 -32.39
N GLY A 168 -13.92 -65.77 -33.66
CA GLY A 168 -12.88 -64.82 -34.09
C GLY A 168 -11.53 -65.47 -34.44
N GLN A 169 -11.47 -66.79 -34.50
CA GLN A 169 -10.23 -67.55 -34.71
C GLN A 169 -9.86 -67.69 -36.20
N ASP A 170 -10.74 -67.29 -37.12
CA ASP A 170 -10.49 -67.41 -38.56
C ASP A 170 -9.51 -66.36 -39.05
N TYR A 171 -9.30 -65.29 -38.29
CA TYR A 171 -8.47 -64.17 -38.67
C TYR A 171 -7.41 -63.86 -37.62
N ALA A 172 -6.14 -63.85 -38.04
CA ALA A 172 -5.08 -63.19 -37.31
C ALA A 172 -5.13 -61.69 -37.61
N ILE A 173 -5.83 -60.94 -36.76
CA ILE A 173 -6.06 -59.50 -36.95
C ILE A 173 -4.83 -58.70 -36.51
N THR A 174 -4.36 -57.81 -37.39
CA THR A 174 -3.34 -56.80 -37.08
C THR A 174 -3.92 -55.41 -37.25
N PHE A 175 -3.92 -54.62 -36.17
CA PHE A 175 -4.35 -53.23 -36.20
C PHE A 175 -3.18 -52.30 -36.53
N MET A 176 -3.38 -51.43 -37.52
CA MET A 176 -2.44 -50.37 -37.87
C MET A 176 -2.96 -49.03 -37.37
N ASP A 177 -2.09 -48.27 -36.72
CA ASP A 177 -2.41 -46.94 -36.21
C ASP A 177 -2.42 -45.91 -37.35
N ALA A 178 -3.15 -44.81 -37.14
CA ALA A 178 -3.15 -43.65 -38.02
C ALA A 178 -2.83 -42.38 -37.25
N ALA A 179 -2.29 -41.38 -37.95
CA ALA A 179 -2.12 -40.05 -37.40
C ALA A 179 -3.45 -39.28 -37.36
N GLY A 180 -3.61 -38.41 -36.37
CA GLY A 180 -4.78 -37.55 -36.23
C GLY A 180 -4.45 -36.20 -35.61
N THR A 181 -5.45 -35.33 -35.55
CA THR A 181 -5.32 -34.00 -34.97
C THR A 181 -6.46 -33.70 -34.01
N ILE A 182 -6.15 -33.38 -32.76
CA ILE A 182 -7.10 -32.71 -31.87
C ILE A 182 -6.69 -31.24 -31.81
N THR A 183 -7.62 -30.34 -32.14
CA THR A 183 -7.42 -28.88 -32.06
C THR A 183 -7.98 -28.35 -30.74
N PRO A 184 -7.36 -27.30 -30.14
CA PRO A 184 -7.87 -26.73 -28.89
C PRO A 184 -9.32 -26.24 -29.03
N ALA A 185 -10.11 -26.43 -27.98
CA ALA A 185 -11.43 -25.82 -27.88
C ALA A 185 -11.29 -24.32 -27.63
N SER A 186 -12.11 -23.49 -28.30
CA SER A 186 -12.11 -22.05 -28.03
C SER A 186 -12.75 -21.77 -26.67
N LEU A 187 -12.06 -21.01 -25.81
CA LEU A 187 -12.59 -20.56 -24.53
C LEU A 187 -12.48 -19.04 -24.42
N ILE A 188 -13.62 -18.37 -24.38
CA ILE A 188 -13.68 -16.92 -24.16
C ILE A 188 -13.85 -16.67 -22.66
N VAL A 189 -12.96 -15.85 -22.09
CA VAL A 189 -12.99 -15.42 -20.70
C VAL A 189 -13.26 -13.92 -20.69
N ASN A 190 -14.43 -13.54 -20.22
CA ASN A 190 -14.86 -12.15 -20.15
C ASN A 190 -14.55 -11.60 -18.76
N ALA A 191 -13.74 -10.55 -18.71
CA ALA A 191 -13.71 -9.70 -17.53
C ALA A 191 -15.12 -9.15 -17.28
N VAL A 192 -15.43 -8.88 -16.02
CA VAL A 192 -16.69 -8.26 -15.61
C VAL A 192 -16.44 -6.82 -15.16
N GLY A 193 -17.42 -5.95 -15.41
CA GLY A 193 -17.34 -4.57 -14.95
C GLY A 193 -17.25 -4.50 -13.43
N ASP A 194 -16.35 -3.64 -12.94
CA ASP A 194 -16.12 -3.42 -11.51
C ASP A 194 -15.97 -1.92 -11.25
N SER A 195 -16.34 -1.51 -10.04
CA SER A 195 -16.21 -0.13 -9.58
C SER A 195 -15.73 -0.06 -8.15
N ARG A 196 -14.79 0.86 -7.89
CA ARG A 196 -14.23 1.05 -6.55
C ARG A 196 -13.72 2.46 -6.33
N ILE A 197 -13.47 2.80 -5.06
CA ILE A 197 -12.77 4.02 -4.68
C ILE A 197 -11.26 3.79 -4.85
N TYR A 198 -10.54 4.82 -5.26
CA TYR A 198 -9.09 4.82 -5.37
C TYR A 198 -8.44 4.36 -4.05
N ASN A 199 -7.54 3.38 -4.15
CA ASN A 199 -6.88 2.78 -3.01
C ASN A 199 -5.37 2.55 -3.25
N GLY A 200 -4.82 3.07 -4.35
CA GLY A 200 -3.40 2.93 -4.71
C GLY A 200 -2.99 1.60 -5.36
N SER A 201 -3.89 0.64 -5.60
CA SER A 201 -3.56 -0.64 -6.26
C SER A 201 -4.28 -0.81 -7.60
N THR A 202 -4.05 -1.90 -8.33
CA THR A 202 -4.81 -2.30 -9.54
C THR A 202 -5.88 -3.37 -9.27
N SER A 203 -6.13 -3.71 -8.00
CA SER A 203 -6.99 -4.84 -7.64
C SER A 203 -8.44 -4.65 -8.07
N SER A 204 -9.07 -5.72 -8.57
CA SER A 204 -10.51 -5.82 -8.78
C SER A 204 -11.09 -6.94 -7.92
N ALA A 205 -12.34 -6.78 -7.51
CA ALA A 205 -13.12 -7.83 -6.84
C ALA A 205 -14.02 -8.61 -7.81
N GLY A 206 -14.03 -8.22 -9.09
CA GLY A 206 -14.83 -8.89 -10.11
C GLY A 206 -14.30 -10.30 -10.40
N THR A 207 -15.23 -11.23 -10.64
CA THR A 207 -14.91 -12.61 -11.02
C THR A 207 -15.17 -12.78 -12.52
N PRO A 208 -14.14 -13.10 -13.33
CA PRO A 208 -14.34 -13.32 -14.77
C PRO A 208 -15.34 -14.44 -15.05
N SER A 209 -16.09 -14.29 -16.14
CA SER A 209 -17.02 -15.31 -16.63
C SER A 209 -16.44 -16.04 -17.84
N PHE A 210 -16.72 -17.33 -17.97
CA PHE A 210 -16.22 -18.15 -19.08
C PHE A 210 -17.22 -19.27 -19.42
N GLY A 211 -17.01 -19.89 -20.58
CA GLY A 211 -17.86 -20.97 -21.08
C GLY A 211 -17.67 -22.31 -20.38
N THR A 212 -18.24 -23.36 -20.95
CA THR A 212 -18.13 -24.71 -20.42
C THR A 212 -16.72 -25.27 -20.58
N LEU A 213 -16.23 -25.92 -19.54
CA LEU A 213 -15.07 -26.80 -19.60
C LEU A 213 -15.55 -28.26 -19.80
N PHE A 214 -14.68 -29.10 -20.35
CA PHE A 214 -14.97 -30.50 -20.62
C PHE A 214 -14.40 -31.42 -19.53
N GLY A 215 -15.11 -32.53 -19.27
CA GLY A 215 -14.64 -33.58 -18.37
C GLY A 215 -14.34 -33.06 -16.96
N THR A 216 -13.11 -33.26 -16.50
CA THR A 216 -12.63 -32.89 -15.17
C THR A 216 -11.81 -31.60 -15.16
N ASP A 217 -11.79 -30.86 -16.28
CA ASP A 217 -10.97 -29.66 -16.43
C ASP A 217 -11.47 -28.57 -15.47
N THR A 218 -10.54 -27.85 -14.86
CA THR A 218 -10.83 -26.77 -13.90
C THR A 218 -10.16 -25.49 -14.37
N ALA A 219 -10.66 -24.33 -13.95
CA ALA A 219 -10.04 -23.05 -14.29
C ALA A 219 -9.84 -22.17 -13.07
N SER A 220 -8.79 -21.35 -13.12
CA SER A 220 -8.54 -20.30 -12.14
C SER A 220 -8.28 -19.01 -12.90
N PHE A 221 -9.30 -18.15 -12.95
CA PHE A 221 -9.24 -16.83 -13.58
C PHE A 221 -9.46 -15.74 -12.54
N SER A 222 -8.75 -14.63 -12.72
CA SER A 222 -8.88 -13.40 -11.95
C SER A 222 -8.84 -12.21 -12.90
N GLN A 223 -9.15 -11.01 -12.40
CA GLN A 223 -9.03 -9.78 -13.17
C GLN A 223 -8.44 -8.65 -12.34
N ALA A 224 -7.90 -7.66 -13.02
CA ALA A 224 -7.37 -6.45 -12.43
C ALA A 224 -7.64 -5.26 -13.35
N PHE A 225 -7.63 -4.05 -12.79
CA PHE A 225 -7.58 -2.82 -13.58
C PHE A 225 -6.21 -2.70 -14.25
N LEU A 226 -6.16 -2.21 -15.49
CA LEU A 226 -4.90 -1.97 -16.19
C LEU A 226 -4.12 -0.77 -15.61
N SER A 227 -4.81 0.17 -14.96
CA SER A 227 -4.20 1.26 -14.21
C SER A 227 -4.85 1.39 -12.83
N LYS A 228 -4.07 1.86 -11.86
CA LYS A 228 -4.58 2.21 -10.52
C LYS A 228 -5.37 3.53 -10.51
N ASP A 229 -5.20 4.35 -11.55
CA ASP A 229 -5.60 5.76 -11.54
C ASP A 229 -7.08 5.99 -11.87
N VAL A 230 -7.61 7.10 -11.37
CA VAL A 230 -8.94 7.60 -11.70
C VAL A 230 -8.94 8.16 -13.11
N LEU A 231 -9.66 7.50 -14.01
CA LEU A 231 -9.80 7.91 -15.41
C LEU A 231 -11.20 8.50 -15.72
N GLY A 232 -12.10 8.46 -14.75
CA GLY A 232 -13.51 8.84 -14.89
C GLY A 232 -14.44 7.64 -15.07
N THR A 233 -15.76 7.90 -14.99
CA THR A 233 -16.80 6.86 -15.01
C THR A 233 -16.76 6.02 -16.29
N GLY A 234 -16.66 4.71 -16.12
CA GLY A 234 -16.63 3.72 -17.21
C GLY A 234 -15.37 3.75 -18.07
N LYS A 235 -14.35 4.54 -17.72
CA LYS A 235 -13.14 4.75 -18.54
C LYS A 235 -11.96 3.88 -18.12
N SER A 236 -12.05 3.21 -16.97
CA SER A 236 -11.02 2.24 -16.58
C SER A 236 -11.23 0.93 -17.34
N THR A 237 -10.15 0.20 -17.63
CA THR A 237 -10.21 -1.11 -18.28
C THR A 237 -9.83 -2.21 -17.30
N LEU A 238 -10.65 -3.25 -17.25
CA LEU A 238 -10.37 -4.50 -16.53
C LEU A 238 -9.96 -5.57 -17.51
N ARG A 239 -8.89 -6.28 -17.16
CA ARG A 239 -8.37 -7.41 -17.93
C ARG A 239 -8.40 -8.67 -17.09
N ALA A 240 -9.00 -9.72 -17.64
CA ALA A 240 -8.96 -11.05 -17.07
C ALA A 240 -7.62 -11.73 -17.39
N SER A 241 -7.20 -12.65 -16.52
CA SER A 241 -6.00 -13.46 -16.68
C SER A 241 -6.19 -14.78 -15.95
N GLY A 242 -5.36 -15.78 -16.28
CA GLY A 242 -5.38 -17.09 -15.65
C GLY A 242 -5.20 -18.22 -16.66
N SER A 243 -5.54 -19.43 -16.25
CA SER A 243 -5.38 -20.62 -17.09
C SER A 243 -6.41 -21.70 -16.77
N VAL A 244 -6.53 -22.67 -17.68
CA VAL A 244 -7.25 -23.92 -17.45
C VAL A 244 -6.25 -24.98 -17.02
N ASN A 245 -6.58 -25.70 -15.96
CA ASN A 245 -5.93 -26.93 -15.55
C ASN A 245 -6.68 -28.12 -16.19
N ASP A 246 -6.18 -28.56 -17.35
CA ASP A 246 -6.74 -29.59 -18.24
C ASP A 246 -5.97 -30.94 -18.18
N GLY A 247 -4.89 -31.00 -17.39
CA GLY A 247 -3.98 -32.14 -17.34
C GLY A 247 -2.99 -32.20 -18.51
N ASN A 248 -3.02 -31.25 -19.45
CA ASN A 248 -2.15 -31.16 -20.63
C ASN A 248 -1.36 -29.83 -20.70
N GLY A 249 -1.18 -29.16 -19.55
CA GLY A 249 -0.44 -27.90 -19.45
C GLY A 249 -1.14 -26.73 -20.14
N GLY A 250 -2.48 -26.73 -20.17
CA GLY A 250 -3.31 -25.65 -20.70
C GLY A 250 -3.42 -25.62 -22.21
N LYS A 251 -3.10 -26.72 -22.91
CA LYS A 251 -3.09 -26.80 -24.38
C LYS A 251 -4.42 -27.24 -24.98
N ASP A 252 -5.33 -27.76 -24.17
CA ASP A 252 -6.62 -28.27 -24.66
C ASP A 252 -7.59 -27.14 -25.00
N TYR A 253 -7.29 -25.91 -24.56
CA TYR A 253 -8.08 -24.72 -24.82
C TYR A 253 -7.26 -23.61 -25.46
N ALA A 254 -7.82 -22.97 -26.49
CA ALA A 254 -7.36 -21.69 -27.00
C ALA A 254 -8.11 -20.57 -26.26
N ILE A 255 -7.46 -19.97 -25.26
CA ILE A 255 -8.08 -18.95 -24.39
C ILE A 255 -8.01 -17.57 -25.05
N THR A 256 -9.14 -16.88 -25.10
CA THR A 256 -9.24 -15.46 -25.49
C THR A 256 -9.79 -14.66 -24.32
N PHE A 257 -9.03 -13.67 -23.85
CA PHE A 257 -9.48 -12.75 -22.82
C PHE A 257 -10.17 -11.53 -23.45
N VAL A 258 -11.34 -11.17 -22.93
CA VAL A 258 -12.09 -9.99 -23.33
C VAL A 258 -12.11 -9.01 -22.17
N ASP A 259 -11.65 -7.79 -22.43
CA ASP A 259 -11.60 -6.71 -21.45
C ASP A 259 -13.01 -6.17 -21.14
N ALA A 260 -13.17 -5.58 -19.96
CA ALA A 260 -14.41 -4.91 -19.54
C ALA A 260 -14.15 -3.46 -19.11
N ALA A 261 -15.17 -2.62 -19.20
CA ALA A 261 -15.13 -1.27 -18.65
C ALA A 261 -15.32 -1.29 -17.12
N GLY A 262 -14.70 -0.35 -16.43
CA GLY A 262 -14.82 -0.16 -15.00
C GLY A 262 -14.70 1.30 -14.59
N THR A 263 -14.89 1.55 -13.30
CA THR A 263 -14.79 2.90 -12.73
C THR A 263 -13.94 2.89 -11.47
N ILE A 264 -12.91 3.74 -11.42
CA ILE A 264 -12.25 4.10 -10.17
C ILE A 264 -12.69 5.53 -9.84
N THR A 265 -13.33 5.73 -8.68
CA THR A 265 -13.69 7.07 -8.19
C THR A 265 -12.59 7.63 -7.29
N PRO A 266 -12.36 8.94 -7.27
CA PRO A 266 -11.38 9.55 -6.37
C PRO A 266 -11.61 9.19 -4.90
N ALA A 267 -10.53 9.07 -4.14
CA ALA A 267 -10.59 8.99 -2.68
C ALA A 267 -10.61 10.39 -2.04
N THR A 268 -11.17 10.52 -0.85
CA THR A 268 -11.07 11.79 -0.11
C THR A 268 -9.69 11.94 0.51
N LEU A 269 -9.06 13.09 0.30
CA LEU A 269 -7.84 13.51 0.97
C LEU A 269 -8.15 14.70 1.87
N THR A 270 -7.99 14.55 3.18
CA THR A 270 -8.34 15.59 4.14
C THR A 270 -7.10 16.34 4.60
N ILE A 271 -7.15 17.67 4.54
CA ILE A 271 -6.09 18.56 5.01
C ILE A 271 -6.63 19.46 6.11
N SER A 272 -5.82 19.71 7.14
CA SER A 272 -6.12 20.67 8.22
C SER A 272 -4.88 21.43 8.63
N ALA A 273 -5.03 22.74 8.80
CA ALA A 273 -4.02 23.59 9.43
C ALA A 273 -3.76 23.12 10.87
N VAL A 274 -2.53 23.30 11.36
CA VAL A 274 -2.09 22.89 12.70
C VAL A 274 -1.71 24.12 13.51
N SER A 275 -2.10 24.13 14.79
CA SER A 275 -1.76 25.22 15.69
C SER A 275 -0.28 25.22 16.03
N ASP A 276 0.32 26.41 16.10
CA ASP A 276 1.72 26.58 16.46
C ASP A 276 1.94 27.85 17.30
N THR A 277 3.03 27.86 18.06
CA THR A 277 3.47 29.03 18.82
C THR A 277 4.95 29.27 18.62
N LYS A 278 5.36 30.53 18.53
CA LYS A 278 6.77 30.90 18.44
C LYS A 278 7.10 32.14 19.26
N ILE A 279 8.38 32.39 19.47
CA ILE A 279 8.86 33.68 19.97
C ILE A 279 9.05 34.60 18.77
N PHE A 280 8.82 35.91 18.96
CA PHE A 280 9.04 36.92 17.94
C PHE A 280 10.47 36.85 17.39
N ASP A 281 10.58 36.56 16.10
CA ASP A 281 11.85 36.46 15.36
C ASP A 281 11.87 37.34 14.11
N GLY A 282 10.84 38.17 13.92
CA GLY A 282 10.68 39.02 12.73
C GLY A 282 10.16 38.31 11.48
N THR A 283 9.72 37.05 11.56
CA THR A 283 9.24 36.27 10.40
C THR A 283 7.86 35.65 10.63
N THR A 284 7.12 35.43 9.53
CA THR A 284 5.82 34.73 9.56
C THR A 284 5.93 33.21 9.50
N GLY A 285 7.14 32.64 9.39
CA GLY A 285 7.31 31.19 9.25
C GLY A 285 6.89 30.44 10.51
N SER A 286 6.14 29.36 10.33
CA SER A 286 5.86 28.35 11.35
C SER A 286 6.72 27.11 11.11
N THR A 287 7.00 26.36 12.18
CA THR A 287 7.63 25.04 12.08
C THR A 287 6.61 23.90 11.97
N ALA A 288 5.32 24.19 12.22
CA ALA A 288 4.24 23.25 11.98
C ALA A 288 3.99 23.09 10.48
N LEU A 289 3.53 21.89 10.13
CA LEU A 289 3.06 21.55 8.80
C LEU A 289 1.60 21.16 8.91
N ALA A 290 0.81 21.57 7.91
CA ALA A 290 -0.57 21.14 7.80
C ALA A 290 -0.68 19.61 7.81
N GLN A 291 -1.65 19.09 8.56
CA GLN A 291 -1.88 17.66 8.69
C GLN A 291 -2.59 17.12 7.45
N VAL A 292 -2.14 15.97 6.96
CA VAL A 292 -2.72 15.25 5.82
C VAL A 292 -3.20 13.88 6.26
N THR A 293 -4.43 13.50 5.89
CA THR A 293 -4.97 12.15 6.12
C THR A 293 -5.70 11.63 4.89
N GLY A 294 -5.60 10.32 4.62
CA GLY A 294 -6.29 9.67 3.51
C GLY A 294 -5.42 9.28 2.31
N LEU A 295 -4.12 9.60 2.32
CA LEU A 295 -3.15 9.15 1.31
C LEU A 295 -3.16 7.62 1.17
N LYS A 296 -2.88 7.15 -0.05
CA LYS A 296 -2.84 5.74 -0.45
C LYS A 296 -1.50 5.44 -1.11
N GLY A 297 -0.96 4.25 -0.83
CA GLY A 297 0.33 3.82 -1.38
C GLY A 297 1.43 4.85 -1.10
N ASP A 298 2.16 5.20 -2.16
CA ASP A 298 3.31 6.12 -2.11
C ASP A 298 2.94 7.58 -2.45
N ASP A 299 1.64 7.91 -2.51
CA ASP A 299 1.18 9.25 -2.84
C ASP A 299 1.58 10.26 -1.75
N SER A 300 1.85 11.50 -2.14
CA SER A 300 2.30 12.56 -1.21
C SER A 300 1.67 13.92 -1.49
N VAL A 301 1.78 14.85 -0.54
CA VAL A 301 1.35 16.25 -0.69
C VAL A 301 2.52 17.19 -0.40
N THR A 302 2.70 18.19 -1.26
CA THR A 302 3.65 19.30 -1.04
C THR A 302 2.91 20.61 -0.81
N GLY A 303 3.60 21.62 -0.26
CA GLY A 303 3.01 22.93 0.06
C GLY A 303 2.41 23.03 1.47
N LEU A 304 2.70 22.07 2.35
CA LEU A 304 2.13 21.98 3.71
C LEU A 304 2.68 23.00 4.71
N ALA A 305 3.70 23.79 4.34
CA ALA A 305 4.32 24.76 5.23
C ALA A 305 3.31 25.85 5.63
N GLU A 306 3.20 26.09 6.94
CA GLU A 306 2.28 27.07 7.49
C GLU A 306 2.95 28.41 7.75
N ARG A 307 2.15 29.47 7.71
CA ARG A 307 2.57 30.83 8.01
C ARG A 307 1.59 31.51 8.95
N PHE A 308 2.14 32.24 9.91
CA PHE A 308 1.39 33.20 10.70
C PHE A 308 0.91 34.35 9.81
N ASP A 309 -0.29 34.84 10.09
CA ASP A 309 -0.93 35.98 9.44
C ASP A 309 -0.15 37.29 9.60
N SER A 310 0.72 37.38 10.62
CA SER A 310 1.57 38.55 10.87
C SER A 310 2.90 38.15 11.50
N ILE A 311 3.91 39.01 11.35
CA ILE A 311 5.19 38.87 12.06
C ILE A 311 5.10 39.26 13.54
N ASN A 312 4.08 40.04 13.95
CA ASN A 312 4.05 40.70 15.24
C ASN A 312 3.60 39.75 16.38
N ALA A 313 3.98 40.04 17.62
CA ALA A 313 3.54 39.29 18.79
C ALA A 313 2.03 39.43 19.05
N GLY A 314 1.41 38.42 19.67
CA GLY A 314 -0.02 38.35 19.98
C GLY A 314 -0.66 37.03 19.56
N HIS A 315 -1.99 36.95 19.68
CA HIS A 315 -2.77 35.87 19.08
C HIS A 315 -2.77 35.99 17.57
N ARG A 316 -2.63 34.85 16.89
CA ARG A 316 -2.40 34.76 15.45
C ARG A 316 -3.22 33.64 14.85
N SER A 317 -3.27 33.64 13.52
CA SER A 317 -3.80 32.54 12.74
C SER A 317 -2.72 31.95 11.84
N LEU A 318 -2.72 30.64 11.70
CA LEU A 318 -1.89 29.92 10.75
C LEU A 318 -2.70 29.48 9.55
N SER A 319 -2.08 29.56 8.38
CA SER A 319 -2.61 29.02 7.13
C SER A 319 -1.48 28.44 6.29
N PHE A 320 -1.82 27.50 5.42
CA PHE A 320 -0.93 26.95 4.40
C PHE A 320 -1.25 27.52 3.02
N GLY A 321 -0.28 27.46 2.12
CA GLY A 321 -0.42 27.95 0.75
C GLY A 321 -1.09 26.96 -0.20
N PRO A 322 -0.95 27.17 -1.52
CA PRO A 322 -1.37 26.21 -2.52
C PRO A 322 -0.71 24.84 -2.30
N LEU A 323 -1.52 23.78 -2.39
CA LEU A 323 -1.08 22.40 -2.23
C LEU A 323 -0.89 21.74 -3.60
N THR A 324 -0.05 20.71 -3.65
CA THR A 324 0.05 19.82 -4.81
C THR A 324 0.00 18.38 -4.34
N VAL A 325 -0.92 17.61 -4.90
CA VAL A 325 -1.03 16.17 -4.65
C VAL A 325 -0.22 15.45 -5.71
N ASN A 326 0.80 14.72 -5.28
CA ASN A 326 1.70 13.95 -6.13
C ASN A 326 1.27 12.48 -6.09
N ASP A 327 0.32 12.12 -6.96
CA ASP A 327 -0.30 10.79 -7.06
C ASP A 327 0.01 10.05 -8.38
N GLY A 328 0.82 10.68 -9.25
CA GLY A 328 1.11 10.20 -10.60
C GLY A 328 0.00 10.45 -11.63
N ASN A 329 -1.11 11.09 -11.25
CA ASN A 329 -2.28 11.36 -12.11
C ASN A 329 -2.74 12.83 -11.98
N GLY A 330 -1.82 13.75 -11.76
CA GLY A 330 -2.11 15.19 -11.68
C GLY A 330 -3.06 15.58 -10.54
N GLY A 331 -3.12 14.80 -9.46
CA GLY A 331 -4.02 14.99 -8.33
C GLY A 331 -5.43 14.46 -8.54
N ALA A 332 -5.75 13.89 -9.70
CA ALA A 332 -7.10 13.42 -10.02
C ALA A 332 -7.51 12.14 -9.29
N ASN A 333 -6.58 11.45 -8.61
CA ASN A 333 -6.92 10.29 -7.79
C ASN A 333 -7.63 10.67 -6.48
N TYR A 334 -7.66 11.97 -6.15
CA TYR A 334 -8.24 12.46 -4.91
C TYR A 334 -9.25 13.58 -5.12
N ILE A 335 -10.24 13.63 -4.25
CA ILE A 335 -11.02 14.84 -3.97
C ILE A 335 -10.45 15.45 -2.70
N LEU A 336 -9.98 16.70 -2.81
CA LEU A 336 -9.42 17.42 -1.68
C LEU A 336 -10.53 17.95 -0.77
N SER A 337 -10.43 17.67 0.53
CA SER A 337 -11.33 18.16 1.56
C SER A 337 -10.54 18.98 2.58
N ILE A 338 -10.64 20.30 2.52
CA ILE A 338 -10.02 21.19 3.52
C ILE A 338 -10.98 21.29 4.70
N LEU A 339 -10.66 20.59 5.80
CA LEU A 339 -11.51 20.57 6.99
C LEU A 339 -11.32 21.83 7.82
N ASN A 340 -10.06 22.23 8.05
CA ASN A 340 -9.71 23.46 8.76
C ASN A 340 -8.68 24.24 7.92
N PRO A 341 -9.09 25.31 7.21
CA PRO A 341 -8.18 26.09 6.36
C PRO A 341 -7.23 26.97 7.17
N THR A 342 -7.57 27.23 8.43
CA THR A 342 -6.77 28.01 9.37
C THR A 342 -6.73 27.35 10.74
N ALA A 343 -5.63 27.55 11.46
CA ALA A 343 -5.49 27.15 12.87
C ALA A 343 -5.16 28.34 13.76
N SER A 344 -5.34 28.16 15.08
CA SER A 344 -4.93 29.15 16.09
C SER A 344 -3.42 29.14 16.26
N GLY A 345 -2.82 30.31 16.45
CA GLY A 345 -1.41 30.44 16.78
C GLY A 345 -1.14 31.56 17.77
N ALA A 346 0.09 31.60 18.30
CA ALA A 346 0.53 32.70 19.14
C ALA A 346 2.01 33.03 18.91
N ILE A 347 2.32 34.32 18.83
CA ILE A 347 3.69 34.80 18.81
C ILE A 347 3.95 35.52 20.14
N THR A 348 4.83 34.98 20.97
CA THR A 348 5.21 35.58 22.25
C THR A 348 6.28 36.66 22.01
N PRO A 349 6.20 37.85 22.65
CA PRO A 349 7.24 38.86 22.53
C PRO A 349 8.63 38.32 22.88
N ALA A 350 9.66 38.77 22.16
CA ALA A 350 11.05 38.42 22.44
C ALA A 350 11.59 39.24 23.62
N SER A 351 12.52 38.69 24.40
CA SER A 351 13.19 39.45 25.45
C SER A 351 14.22 40.41 24.86
N LEU A 352 14.19 41.68 25.26
CA LEU A 352 15.18 42.69 24.89
C LEU A 352 15.71 43.40 26.13
N THR A 353 17.02 43.46 26.27
CA THR A 353 17.67 44.20 27.37
C THR A 353 18.32 45.47 26.82
N ILE A 354 18.03 46.59 27.46
CA ILE A 354 18.62 47.90 27.17
C ILE A 354 19.41 48.34 28.41
N THR A 355 20.72 48.37 28.27
CA THR A 355 21.64 48.69 29.39
C THR A 355 22.24 50.07 29.15
N ALA A 356 22.09 51.00 30.10
CA ALA A 356 22.81 52.27 30.02
C ALA A 356 24.32 51.99 30.17
N ASN A 357 25.12 52.58 29.29
CA ASN A 357 26.56 52.45 29.36
C ASN A 357 27.09 53.37 30.47
N ASN A 358 28.12 52.91 31.17
CA ASN A 358 28.77 53.70 32.22
C ASN A 358 29.39 54.97 31.64
N ALA A 359 29.34 56.07 32.39
CA ALA A 359 29.90 57.36 32.03
C ALA A 359 30.76 57.91 33.17
N THR A 360 31.65 58.85 32.85
CA THR A 360 32.46 59.56 33.84
C THR A 360 32.31 61.06 33.63
N ALA A 361 32.38 61.82 34.72
CA ALA A 361 32.35 63.28 34.68
C ALA A 361 33.21 63.87 35.81
N VAL A 362 33.62 65.13 35.66
CA VAL A 362 34.29 65.90 36.71
C VAL A 362 33.27 66.86 37.32
N GLN A 363 33.32 67.04 38.64
CA GLN A 363 32.45 67.96 39.37
C GLN A 363 32.53 69.39 38.78
N GLY A 364 31.37 70.01 38.55
CA GLY A 364 31.26 71.35 37.95
C GLY A 364 31.50 71.41 36.44
N GLY A 365 31.87 70.29 35.81
CA GLY A 365 31.96 70.15 34.36
C GLY A 365 30.59 69.95 33.69
N PRO A 366 30.53 70.01 32.35
CA PRO A 366 29.31 69.71 31.60
C PRO A 366 28.88 68.25 31.80
N GLN A 367 27.58 68.00 31.76
CA GLN A 367 27.02 66.66 31.85
C GLN A 367 27.46 65.82 30.63
N PRO A 368 27.94 64.58 30.83
CA PRO A 368 28.32 63.71 29.71
C PRO A 368 27.09 63.29 28.90
N ALA A 369 27.28 63.04 27.61
CA ALA A 369 26.27 62.37 26.81
C ALA A 369 26.14 60.91 27.26
N PHE A 370 24.92 60.49 27.60
CA PHE A 370 24.64 59.09 27.92
C PHE A 370 24.37 58.28 26.66
N SER A 371 24.68 57.00 26.72
CA SER A 371 24.43 56.02 25.66
C SER A 371 23.94 54.70 26.26
N ALA A 372 23.39 53.82 25.43
CA ALA A 372 22.96 52.48 25.86
C ALA A 372 23.44 51.41 24.88
N SER A 373 23.60 50.19 25.39
CA SER A 373 23.81 48.97 24.61
C SER A 373 22.53 48.13 24.61
N PHE A 374 22.30 47.42 23.51
CA PHE A 374 21.11 46.61 23.29
C PHE A 374 21.52 45.15 23.11
N SER A 375 20.80 44.22 23.74
CA SER A 375 21.01 42.78 23.59
C SER A 375 19.68 42.03 23.55
N GLY A 376 19.58 41.01 22.69
CA GLY A 376 18.36 40.20 22.53
C GLY A 376 17.56 40.46 21.25
N PHE A 377 18.05 41.29 20.32
CA PHE A 377 17.43 41.38 19.00
C PHE A 377 17.55 40.06 18.22
N PRO A 378 16.47 39.56 17.62
CA PRO A 378 16.54 38.52 16.60
C PRO A 378 17.47 38.92 15.46
N ALA A 379 18.05 37.93 14.78
CA ALA A 379 18.97 38.16 13.68
C ALA A 379 18.36 39.06 12.61
N GLY A 380 19.11 40.10 12.19
CA GLY A 380 18.66 41.06 11.18
C GLY A 380 17.75 42.19 11.71
N LEU A 381 17.40 42.20 13.00
CA LEU A 381 16.67 43.29 13.65
C LEU A 381 17.59 44.18 14.49
N GLY A 382 17.12 45.38 14.82
CA GLY A 382 17.86 46.35 15.61
C GLY A 382 16.96 47.43 16.21
N SER A 383 17.53 48.46 16.82
CA SER A 383 16.79 49.49 17.59
C SER A 383 15.74 50.26 16.79
N GLY A 384 15.83 50.29 15.46
CA GLY A 384 14.81 50.88 14.59
C GLY A 384 13.44 50.20 14.64
N THR A 385 13.33 49.00 15.24
CA THR A 385 12.05 48.31 15.45
C THR A 385 11.33 48.74 16.74
N LEU A 386 11.93 49.63 17.52
CA LEU A 386 11.36 50.16 18.75
C LEU A 386 10.65 51.49 18.49
N THR A 387 9.69 51.82 19.35
CA THR A 387 9.00 53.11 19.33
C THR A 387 9.38 53.93 20.56
N GLY A 388 9.21 55.25 20.48
CA GLY A 388 9.60 56.19 21.53
C GLY A 388 11.00 56.79 21.32
N THR A 389 11.57 57.36 22.37
CA THR A 389 12.89 57.98 22.34
C THR A 389 13.64 57.56 23.59
N ILE A 390 14.92 57.19 23.43
CA ILE A 390 15.72 56.80 24.58
C ILE A 390 15.98 58.00 25.48
N THR A 391 15.65 57.85 26.76
CA THR A 391 15.88 58.86 27.79
C THR A 391 16.75 58.26 28.89
N PHE A 392 17.51 59.11 29.58
CA PHE A 392 18.33 58.70 30.72
C PHE A 392 17.99 59.58 31.92
N THR A 393 17.73 58.95 33.06
CA THR A 393 17.54 59.64 34.33
C THR A 393 18.68 59.27 35.27
N VAL A 394 19.30 60.27 35.88
CA VAL A 394 20.33 60.06 36.90
C VAL A 394 19.68 60.24 38.27
N THR A 395 19.78 59.23 39.13
CA THR A 395 19.27 59.30 40.49
C THR A 395 20.21 60.20 41.31
N ALA A 396 19.82 61.45 41.55
CA ALA A 396 20.73 62.43 42.16
C ALA A 396 20.79 62.33 43.70
N VAL A 397 22.01 62.45 44.25
CA VAL A 397 22.26 63.16 45.51
C VAL A 397 23.26 64.29 45.17
N PRO A 398 22.86 65.58 45.19
CA PRO A 398 23.67 66.64 44.58
C PRO A 398 24.99 66.93 45.30
N GLY A 399 26.06 67.11 44.52
CA GLY A 399 27.19 67.98 44.91
C GLY A 399 28.47 67.31 45.45
N MET A 400 28.57 65.99 45.51
CA MET A 400 29.81 65.29 45.95
C MET A 400 30.32 64.29 44.91
N PRO A 401 31.64 64.05 44.81
CA PRO A 401 32.19 62.92 44.07
C PRO A 401 31.54 61.60 44.50
N GLY A 402 31.23 60.72 43.56
CA GLY A 402 30.48 59.50 43.84
C GLY A 402 30.05 58.74 42.58
N SER A 403 29.47 57.55 42.79
CA SER A 403 28.86 56.74 41.74
C SER A 403 27.35 56.88 41.80
N PHE A 404 26.74 57.25 40.68
CA PHE A 404 25.30 57.46 40.54
C PHE A 404 24.71 56.52 39.51
N GLU A 405 23.52 56.00 39.73
CA GLU A 405 22.84 55.16 38.74
C GLU A 405 22.32 56.02 37.58
N VAL A 406 22.50 55.50 36.37
CA VAL A 406 21.94 56.05 35.13
C VAL A 406 20.91 55.06 34.62
N LEU A 407 19.63 55.38 34.78
CA LEU A 407 18.54 54.50 34.35
C LEU A 407 18.09 54.87 32.93
N PRO A 408 18.15 53.95 31.95
CA PRO A 408 17.57 54.15 30.63
C PRO A 408 16.05 53.96 30.66
N GLY A 409 15.33 54.61 29.74
CA GLY A 409 13.88 54.48 29.59
C GLY A 409 13.36 55.06 28.27
N GLY A 410 12.04 55.17 28.13
CA GLY A 410 11.38 55.89 27.04
C GLY A 410 11.17 55.11 25.73
N LEU A 411 11.67 53.88 25.63
CA LEU A 411 11.45 52.98 24.49
C LEU A 411 10.40 51.90 24.80
N SER A 412 9.57 51.54 23.81
CA SER A 412 8.55 50.50 23.92
C SER A 412 8.37 49.71 22.62
N SER A 413 7.84 48.50 22.72
CA SER A 413 7.42 47.67 21.58
C SER A 413 6.39 46.63 22.01
N ALA A 414 5.44 46.32 21.14
CA ALA A 414 4.54 45.17 21.33
C ALA A 414 5.24 43.82 21.06
N ASN A 415 6.34 43.84 20.32
CA ASN A 415 7.08 42.64 19.89
C ASN A 415 8.21 42.26 20.85
N PHE A 416 8.55 43.14 21.80
CA PHE A 416 9.60 42.91 22.77
C PHE A 416 9.12 43.13 24.20
N THR A 417 9.46 42.20 25.08
CA THR A 417 9.46 42.44 26.53
C THR A 417 10.77 43.12 26.88
N ILE A 418 10.73 44.45 27.05
CA ILE A 418 11.91 45.28 27.26
C ILE A 418 12.27 45.35 28.75
N ALA A 419 13.50 45.01 29.09
CA ALA A 419 14.10 45.20 30.40
C ALA A 419 15.16 46.32 30.35
N PHE A 420 15.01 47.32 31.21
CA PHE A 420 15.98 48.41 31.35
C PHE A 420 16.94 48.10 32.50
N VAL A 421 18.24 48.14 32.22
CA VAL A 421 19.29 47.90 33.20
C VAL A 421 20.09 49.19 33.41
N PRO A 422 20.23 49.66 34.67
CA PRO A 422 20.98 50.87 34.95
C PRO A 422 22.49 50.69 34.69
N GLY A 423 23.12 51.78 34.26
CA GLY A 423 24.58 51.94 34.23
C GLY A 423 25.03 52.85 35.38
N THR A 424 26.32 53.19 35.41
CA THR A 424 26.89 54.08 36.44
C THR A 424 27.50 55.34 35.85
N LEU A 425 27.19 56.50 36.45
CA LEU A 425 27.91 57.75 36.29
C LEU A 425 28.89 57.89 37.46
N LEU A 426 30.19 57.83 37.17
CA LEU A 426 31.23 58.14 38.16
C LEU A 426 31.62 59.61 38.07
N LEU A 427 31.27 60.39 39.10
CA LEU A 427 31.65 61.78 39.27
C LEU A 427 32.94 61.86 40.10
N THR A 428 34.00 62.36 39.49
CA THR A 428 35.31 62.56 40.12
C THR A 428 35.44 63.99 40.67
N GLY A 429 36.18 64.15 41.77
CA GLY A 429 36.49 65.47 42.32
C GLY A 429 37.32 66.28 41.32
N GLY A 430 37.05 67.58 41.23
CA GLY A 430 37.85 68.48 40.40
C GLY A 430 39.26 68.58 40.95
N ASN A 431 40.28 68.29 40.13
CA ASN A 431 41.67 68.56 40.46
C ASN A 431 41.94 70.07 40.38
N ASN A 432 41.43 70.84 41.34
CA ASN A 432 41.97 72.17 41.62
C ASN A 432 43.22 72.00 42.49
N GLN A 433 44.33 71.59 41.87
CA GLN A 433 45.63 71.98 42.42
C GLN A 433 45.73 73.50 42.27
N PRO A 434 45.91 74.28 43.35
CA PRO A 434 46.18 75.70 43.21
C PRO A 434 47.48 75.87 42.42
N VAL A 435 47.42 76.66 41.35
CA VAL A 435 48.60 77.11 40.61
C VAL A 435 49.44 77.96 41.56
N ASP A 436 50.55 77.42 42.06
CA ASP A 436 51.49 78.17 42.88
C ASP A 436 52.35 79.04 41.94
N THR A 437 51.95 80.29 41.73
CA THR A 437 52.81 81.32 41.16
C THR A 437 53.83 81.75 42.23
N PRO A 438 55.15 81.69 41.99
CA PRO A 438 56.14 81.93 43.04
C PRO A 438 56.16 83.42 43.44
N MET A 439 55.82 83.72 44.70
CA MET A 439 56.05 85.04 45.30
C MET A 439 57.51 85.16 45.76
N ASN A 440 58.19 86.15 45.18
CA ASN A 440 59.54 86.60 45.54
C ASN A 440 59.53 87.30 46.92
N ALA A 441 60.41 86.86 47.81
CA ALA A 441 60.57 87.40 49.16
C ALA A 441 61.47 88.66 49.17
N SER A 442 60.96 89.75 49.75
CA SER A 442 61.77 90.89 50.23
C SER A 442 61.03 91.56 51.41
N ASN A 443 61.45 91.18 52.61
CA ASN A 443 61.09 91.60 53.99
C ASN A 443 61.42 93.11 54.27
N PRO A 444 61.32 93.74 55.49
CA PRO A 444 60.70 93.46 56.82
C PRO A 444 59.88 94.65 57.41
N ALA A 445 59.36 94.76 58.65
CA ALA A 445 59.14 93.93 59.86
C ALA A 445 58.25 94.71 60.88
N SER A 446 57.92 94.02 61.99
CA SER A 446 57.51 94.49 63.35
C SER A 446 55.99 94.40 63.64
N SER A 447 55.51 93.87 64.77
CA SER A 447 56.12 93.53 66.06
C SER A 447 55.26 92.55 66.87
N SER A 448 55.93 91.63 67.57
CA SER A 448 55.66 91.07 68.91
C SER A 448 54.22 90.97 69.45
N ALA A 449 53.79 89.75 69.76
CA ALA A 449 53.68 89.25 71.15
C ALA A 449 53.01 87.87 71.16
N ALA A 450 53.70 86.88 71.75
CA ALA A 450 53.07 85.66 72.26
C ALA A 450 52.30 86.01 73.57
N PRO A 451 51.31 85.23 74.05
CA PRO A 451 51.60 83.88 74.53
C PRO A 451 50.49 82.80 74.41
N THR A 452 50.93 81.57 74.66
CA THR A 452 50.27 80.48 75.40
C THR A 452 49.07 79.71 74.84
N THR A 453 49.32 78.40 74.73
CA THR A 453 48.42 77.25 74.91
C THR A 453 47.45 77.39 76.09
N MET A 454 46.18 77.03 75.91
CA MET A 454 45.29 76.60 76.99
C MET A 454 44.64 75.25 76.68
N THR A 455 45.08 74.26 77.46
CA THR A 455 44.33 73.09 77.92
C THR A 455 43.05 73.48 78.68
N GLY A 456 42.09 72.56 78.73
CA GLY A 456 40.71 72.79 79.14
C GLY A 456 40.43 73.28 80.56
N GLY A 457 39.17 73.65 80.76
CA GLY A 457 38.56 74.01 82.03
C GLY A 457 37.13 74.49 81.80
N GLU A 458 36.17 73.80 82.44
CA GLU A 458 34.77 74.19 82.57
C GLU A 458 34.63 75.59 83.19
N ILE A 459 33.50 76.27 82.94
CA ILE A 459 32.58 76.72 83.99
C ILE A 459 31.32 77.35 83.40
N SER A 460 30.24 77.02 84.10
CA SER A 460 28.86 77.47 84.05
C SER A 460 28.66 78.98 84.27
N THR A 461 27.62 79.55 83.67
CA THR A 461 26.46 80.22 84.33
C THR A 461 25.93 81.44 83.58
N THR A 462 24.59 81.49 83.54
CA THR A 462 23.72 82.68 83.68
C THR A 462 23.65 83.72 82.58
N GLY A 463 22.42 83.99 82.13
CA GLY A 463 22.03 85.28 81.57
C GLY A 463 21.53 85.21 80.14
N SER A 464 20.20 85.18 80.03
CA SER A 464 19.36 85.65 78.92
C SER A 464 20.04 86.27 77.69
N ASP A 465 19.68 85.69 76.54
CA ASP A 465 19.54 86.34 75.23
C ASP A 465 20.82 86.58 74.41
N LYS A 466 21.12 85.64 73.48
CA LYS A 466 21.92 85.89 72.27
C LYS A 466 21.46 85.00 71.12
N THR A 467 20.55 85.54 70.32
CA THR A 467 20.32 85.12 68.94
C THR A 467 21.56 85.45 68.10
N LEU A 468 22.05 84.47 67.32
CA LEU A 468 22.95 84.69 66.19
C LEU A 468 22.10 84.52 64.93
N ASP A 469 21.81 85.66 64.31
CA ASP A 469 20.92 85.80 63.18
C ASP A 469 21.66 85.42 61.88
N PHE A 470 21.33 84.28 61.28
CA PHE A 470 21.73 83.94 59.91
C PHE A 470 20.54 84.23 58.99
N SER A 471 20.58 85.39 58.34
CA SER A 471 19.67 85.77 57.28
C SER A 471 19.90 84.87 56.05
N LEU A 472 18.99 83.92 55.82
CA LEU A 472 18.84 83.23 54.54
C LEU A 472 17.63 83.82 53.80
N PRO A 473 17.69 83.96 52.46
CA PRO A 473 16.60 84.53 51.67
C PRO A 473 15.31 83.68 51.78
N PRO A 474 14.11 84.30 51.68
CA PRO A 474 12.85 83.60 51.90
C PRO A 474 12.60 82.56 50.81
N VAL A 475 12.53 81.30 51.20
CA VAL A 475 11.90 80.25 50.39
C VAL A 475 10.40 80.27 50.73
N LEU A 476 9.56 80.57 49.74
CA LEU A 476 8.10 80.51 49.87
C LEU A 476 7.65 79.05 50.05
N PHE A 477 7.31 78.67 51.28
CA PHE A 477 6.51 77.48 51.55
C PHE A 477 5.14 77.92 52.08
N SER A 478 4.10 77.70 51.28
CA SER A 478 2.71 77.71 51.75
C SER A 478 2.39 76.32 52.30
N LEU A 479 2.21 76.22 53.61
CA LEU A 479 1.54 75.08 54.24
C LEU A 479 0.12 75.53 54.57
N ASN A 480 -0.85 75.07 53.78
CA ASN A 480 -2.24 75.00 54.23
C ASN A 480 -2.55 73.54 54.55
N TYR A 481 -2.69 73.27 55.84
CA TYR A 481 -3.25 72.04 56.38
C TYR A 481 -4.78 72.11 56.23
N TYR A 482 -5.33 71.31 55.32
CA TYR A 482 -6.57 70.55 55.52
C TYR A 482 -6.45 69.30 54.67
N GLU A 483 -5.98 68.22 55.28
CA GLU A 483 -6.06 66.87 54.73
C GLU A 483 -7.53 66.49 54.57
N PHE A 484 -7.95 66.22 53.34
CA PHE A 484 -8.99 65.24 53.06
C PHE A 484 -8.47 64.32 51.97
N ILE A 485 -8.33 63.04 52.32
CA ILE A 485 -7.98 61.94 51.44
C ILE A 485 -8.97 61.91 50.26
N ARG A 486 -8.49 62.05 49.03
CA ARG A 486 -9.22 61.58 47.84
C ARG A 486 -8.50 60.39 47.23
N THR A 487 -9.02 59.22 47.54
CA THR A 487 -8.80 57.97 46.82
C THR A 487 -9.67 57.97 45.55
N ASN A 488 -8.99 57.85 44.41
CA ASN A 488 -9.38 57.19 43.15
C ASN A 488 -10.89 56.94 42.91
N GLY A 489 -11.53 57.84 42.16
CA GLY A 489 -12.75 57.56 41.42
C GLY A 489 -12.42 57.23 39.97
N LEU A 490 -12.66 55.97 39.57
CA LEU A 490 -12.63 55.50 38.19
C LEU A 490 -13.73 56.23 37.38
N LEU A 491 -13.34 56.90 36.29
CA LEU A 491 -14.26 57.51 35.33
C LEU A 491 -14.55 56.49 34.22
N PHE A 492 -15.79 56.05 34.07
CA PHE A 492 -16.23 55.29 32.89
C PHE A 492 -16.71 56.26 31.83
N LEU A 493 -16.01 56.31 30.68
CA LEU A 493 -16.48 56.92 29.45
C LEU A 493 -17.38 55.92 28.72
N ASP A 494 -18.62 56.29 28.41
CA ASP A 494 -19.43 55.58 27.42
C ASP A 494 -19.08 56.06 25.98
N PRO A 495 -19.43 55.30 24.92
CA PRO A 495 -19.00 55.62 23.55
C PRO A 495 -19.77 56.76 22.87
N SER A 496 -20.57 57.56 23.56
CA SER A 496 -21.46 58.56 22.93
C SER A 496 -21.21 60.02 23.32
N GLY A 497 -20.20 60.30 24.15
CA GLY A 497 -19.53 61.61 24.17
C GLY A 497 -20.38 62.86 24.45
N THR A 498 -21.44 62.78 25.26
CA THR A 498 -22.24 63.98 25.62
C THR A 498 -22.26 64.22 27.14
N ILE A 499 -21.78 65.40 27.58
CA ILE A 499 -21.89 65.87 28.96
C ILE A 499 -23.28 66.49 29.14
N ARG A 500 -24.11 65.96 30.05
CA ARG A 500 -25.35 66.61 30.50
C ARG A 500 -25.21 67.03 31.96
N THR A 501 -25.28 68.33 32.21
CA THR A 501 -25.54 68.90 33.53
C THR A 501 -27.04 69.14 33.66
N SER A 502 -27.69 68.60 34.69
CA SER A 502 -29.05 69.00 35.08
C SER A 502 -29.05 69.55 36.49
N SER A 503 -29.41 70.82 36.60
CA SER A 503 -29.79 71.54 37.81
C SER A 503 -31.05 70.95 38.45
N GLU A 504 -31.14 71.10 39.77
CA GLU A 504 -32.19 70.63 40.67
C GLU A 504 -33.62 71.07 40.29
N THR A 505 -34.61 70.20 40.55
CA THR A 505 -35.79 70.53 41.37
C THR A 505 -36.50 69.26 41.85
N GLY A 506 -36.48 69.04 43.17
CA GLY A 506 -37.62 68.59 44.00
C GLY A 506 -38.06 67.12 43.98
N GLY A 507 -37.91 66.43 45.13
CA GLY A 507 -38.82 65.32 45.48
C GLY A 507 -38.24 64.22 46.38
N SER A 508 -38.28 64.44 47.69
CA SER A 508 -38.32 63.48 48.82
C SER A 508 -37.97 61.98 48.59
N GLY A 509 -37.02 61.46 49.37
CA GLY A 509 -36.95 60.03 49.69
C GLY A 509 -35.57 59.61 50.16
N ALA A 510 -35.50 59.03 51.36
CA ALA A 510 -34.28 58.72 52.08
C ALA A 510 -33.33 57.72 51.37
N ASP A 511 -32.04 57.89 51.66
CA ASP A 511 -30.96 56.94 51.47
C ASP A 511 -31.31 55.52 51.96
N THR A 512 -31.05 54.52 51.12
CA THR A 512 -30.18 53.37 51.43
C THR A 512 -30.04 52.52 50.16
N GLY A 513 -28.95 52.75 49.43
CA GLY A 513 -28.55 51.94 48.27
C GLY A 513 -28.05 50.55 48.69
N ASN A 514 -28.95 49.65 49.07
CA ASN A 514 -28.64 48.22 49.18
C ASN A 514 -28.99 47.48 47.88
N LEU A 515 -27.96 47.09 47.15
CA LEU A 515 -28.03 46.09 46.08
C LEU A 515 -28.44 44.74 46.70
N ARG A 516 -29.63 44.22 46.40
CA ARG A 516 -30.06 42.89 46.85
C ARG A 516 -29.29 41.80 46.11
N ILE A 517 -28.49 41.02 46.83
CA ILE A 517 -27.85 39.78 46.35
C ILE A 517 -28.90 38.65 46.36
N PRO A 518 -28.97 37.75 45.36
CA PRO A 518 -29.86 36.60 45.43
C PRO A 518 -29.42 35.64 46.54
N SER A 519 -30.37 35.11 47.30
CA SER A 519 -30.14 34.02 48.25
C SER A 519 -29.78 32.74 47.48
N LEU A 520 -28.65 32.12 47.82
CA LEU A 520 -28.33 30.74 47.47
C LEU A 520 -28.84 29.82 48.60
N ASP A 521 -29.18 28.58 48.29
CA ASP A 521 -29.40 27.53 49.29
C ASP A 521 -28.06 27.02 49.85
N GLU A 522 -28.11 26.16 50.89
CA GLU A 522 -26.93 25.65 51.58
C GLU A 522 -26.02 24.77 50.69
N GLU A 523 -26.47 24.39 49.49
CA GLU A 523 -25.69 23.69 48.47
C GLU A 523 -25.27 24.55 47.25
N GLY A 524 -25.62 25.85 47.22
CA GLY A 524 -25.08 26.81 46.24
C GLY A 524 -25.80 26.89 44.88
N LYS A 525 -27.10 26.58 44.79
CA LYS A 525 -27.87 26.68 43.53
C LYS A 525 -28.82 27.89 43.51
N HIS A 526 -28.95 28.52 42.33
CA HIS A 526 -29.81 29.69 42.10
C HIS A 526 -31.31 29.34 42.08
N MET A 527 -32.11 30.04 42.89
CA MET A 527 -33.57 30.03 42.83
C MET A 527 -34.09 31.17 41.94
N GLY A 528 -34.36 30.90 40.66
CA GLY A 528 -35.05 31.83 39.75
C GLY A 528 -34.50 31.88 38.31
N THR A 529 -35.39 32.11 37.33
CA THR A 529 -35.19 32.01 35.88
C THR A 529 -34.23 33.07 35.30
N LEU A 530 -33.32 32.61 34.44
CA LEU A 530 -32.15 33.33 33.92
C LEU A 530 -32.40 33.92 32.51
N ILE A 531 -32.13 35.21 32.31
CA ILE A 531 -31.85 35.82 30.99
C ILE A 531 -30.40 36.32 31.03
N GLY A 532 -29.68 36.09 29.94
CA GLY A 532 -28.23 35.83 29.93
C GLY A 532 -27.31 37.01 30.19
N PHE A 533 -26.16 36.70 30.79
CA PHE A 533 -24.96 37.52 30.82
C PHE A 533 -23.82 36.78 30.09
N ASN A 534 -22.97 37.54 29.39
CA ASN A 534 -21.86 37.00 28.62
C ASN A 534 -20.71 36.49 29.53
N SER A 535 -19.83 35.67 28.94
CA SER A 535 -18.73 34.96 29.59
C SER A 535 -17.68 35.83 30.30
N THR A 536 -17.66 37.15 30.10
CA THR A 536 -16.68 38.06 30.69
C THR A 536 -16.94 38.34 32.17
N PHE A 537 -18.19 38.23 32.64
CA PHE A 537 -18.54 38.48 34.05
C PHE A 537 -18.13 37.32 34.98
N ILE A 538 -18.16 36.08 34.45
CA ILE A 538 -17.85 34.86 35.22
C ILE A 538 -16.34 34.72 35.49
N GLU A 539 -15.48 35.18 34.58
CA GLU A 539 -14.02 35.15 34.78
C GLU A 539 -13.53 36.22 35.77
N ILE A 540 -14.18 37.37 35.82
CA ILE A 540 -13.85 38.44 36.79
C ILE A 540 -14.14 37.98 38.23
N CYS A 541 -15.17 37.16 38.45
CA CYS A 541 -15.49 36.58 39.75
C CYS A 541 -14.52 35.45 40.17
N ARG A 542 -13.95 34.67 39.25
CA ARG A 542 -12.93 33.65 39.57
C ARG A 542 -11.57 34.25 39.94
N ALA A 543 -11.19 35.38 39.37
CA ALA A 543 -9.88 35.99 39.56
C ALA A 543 -9.68 36.66 40.94
N ARG A 544 -10.73 36.85 41.75
CA ARG A 544 -10.67 37.58 43.04
C ARG A 544 -11.02 36.75 44.28
N ALA A 545 -10.90 35.42 44.22
CA ALA A 545 -11.12 34.54 45.37
C ALA A 545 -10.00 34.59 46.45
N ALA A 546 -8.92 35.36 46.24
CA ALA A 546 -7.81 35.47 47.20
C ALA A 546 -7.92 36.63 48.21
N LEU A 547 -9.04 37.37 48.25
CA LEU A 547 -9.21 38.51 49.18
C LEU A 547 -10.26 38.30 50.30
N CYS A 548 -10.73 37.07 50.52
CA CYS A 548 -11.62 36.73 51.64
C CYS A 548 -11.09 35.55 52.51
N ARG A 549 -9.83 35.63 52.92
CA ARG A 549 -9.34 35.04 54.18
C ARG A 549 -8.68 36.11 55.02
#